data_AF-A0A3Q0FEH9-F1
#
_entry.id   AF-A0A3Q0FEH9-F1
#
_cell.length_a   1.000
_cell.length_b   1.000
_cell.length_c   1.000
_cell.angle_alpha   90.00
_cell.angle_beta   90.00
_cell.angle_gamma   90.00
#
_symmetry.space_group_name_H-M   'P 1'
#
loop_
_entity.id
_entity.type
_entity.pdbx_description
1 polymer ?
#
loop_
_entity_poly.entity_id
_entity_poly.type
_entity_poly.pdbx_seq_one_letter_code
_entity_poly.pdbx_strand_id
1 'polypeptide(L)'
;MKNFVRLNVSYISSPEAGFLRSIRTLINPKTTKLVFRFPENEEVDPSTNQSYASLLKNLTSIKTFASGILVPKDYIWPVDPKSHYLQPHTSLVSNAHTVGLEVFASTFVNDIPISYDPVSEHLSFIENGNFSVDSVLSDFPLTSSAAIDCFAHMGLNDPKKGRKIPKAQLTVKDMVNHKKSFVMIIERH
;
A
#
# COMPACT_ATOMS: atom_id res chain seq x y z
N MET A 1 -32.36 -20.69 -7.46
CA MET A 1 -30.90 -20.75 -7.64
C MET A 1 -30.31 -19.40 -7.22
N LYS A 2 -29.47 -19.36 -6.18
CA LYS A 2 -28.79 -18.13 -5.78
C LYS A 2 -27.70 -17.84 -6.82
N ASN A 3 -27.87 -16.78 -7.60
CA ASN A 3 -26.83 -16.28 -8.49
C ASN A 3 -25.67 -15.79 -7.62
N PHE A 4 -24.67 -16.63 -7.41
CA PHE A 4 -23.40 -16.18 -6.85
C PHE A 4 -22.71 -15.30 -7.88
N VAL A 5 -22.74 -14.00 -7.65
CA VAL A 5 -21.85 -13.06 -8.35
C VAL A 5 -20.43 -13.54 -8.08
N ARG A 6 -19.72 -14.00 -9.13
CA ARG A 6 -18.29 -14.30 -9.02
C ARG A 6 -17.56 -12.97 -8.85
N LEU A 7 -17.27 -12.62 -7.60
CA LEU A 7 -16.42 -11.48 -7.28
C LEU A 7 -14.99 -11.80 -7.70
N ASN A 8 -14.47 -11.07 -8.69
CA ASN A 8 -13.08 -11.16 -9.07
C ASN A 8 -12.27 -10.29 -8.11
N VAL A 9 -11.74 -10.91 -7.06
CA VAL A 9 -10.95 -10.24 -6.01
C VAL A 9 -9.50 -10.16 -6.49
N SER A 10 -9.00 -8.95 -6.66
CA SER A 10 -7.64 -8.73 -7.16
C SER A 10 -6.62 -8.59 -6.03
N TYR A 11 -7.07 -8.16 -4.86
CA TYR A 11 -6.22 -8.02 -3.68
C TYR A 11 -6.91 -8.57 -2.45
N ILE A 12 -6.17 -9.32 -1.64
CA ILE A 12 -6.57 -9.72 -0.28
C ILE A 12 -5.47 -9.25 0.65
N SER A 13 -5.82 -8.44 1.65
CA SER A 13 -4.87 -7.96 2.66
C SER A 13 -5.20 -8.50 4.04
N SER A 14 -4.15 -8.79 4.82
CA SER A 14 -4.29 -9.17 6.23
C SER A 14 -3.02 -8.82 7.00
N PRO A 15 -3.14 -8.44 8.29
CA PRO A 15 -2.00 -8.28 9.18
C PRO A 15 -1.46 -9.62 9.71
N GLU A 16 -2.16 -10.73 9.52
CA GLU A 16 -1.76 -12.04 10.06
C GLU A 16 -1.02 -12.89 9.00
N ALA A 17 0.26 -13.19 9.22
CA ALA A 17 1.07 -13.92 8.24
C ALA A 17 0.59 -15.36 8.05
N GLY A 18 0.17 -16.02 9.13
CA GLY A 18 -0.39 -17.37 9.13
C GLY A 18 -1.66 -17.46 8.28
N PHE A 19 -2.54 -16.47 8.38
CA PHE A 19 -3.71 -16.36 7.52
C PHE A 19 -3.31 -16.29 6.04
N LEU A 20 -2.42 -15.35 5.66
CA LEU A 20 -1.98 -15.23 4.26
C LEU A 20 -1.31 -16.49 3.73
N ARG A 21 -0.50 -17.17 4.55
CA ARG A 21 0.09 -18.48 4.23
C ARG A 21 -1.00 -19.53 3.97
N SER A 22 -2.02 -19.59 4.82
CA SER A 22 -3.11 -20.57 4.71
C SER A 22 -3.92 -20.40 3.42
N ILE A 23 -4.21 -19.16 3.00
CA ILE A 23 -5.04 -18.90 1.81
C ILE A 23 -4.25 -18.89 0.51
N ARG A 24 -2.93 -18.74 0.57
CA ARG A 24 -2.06 -18.74 -0.63
C ARG A 24 -2.20 -20.02 -1.47
N THR A 25 -2.47 -21.16 -0.83
CA THR A 25 -2.71 -22.44 -1.52
C THR A 25 -4.11 -22.53 -2.13
N LEU A 26 -5.04 -21.67 -1.73
CA LEU A 26 -6.45 -21.68 -2.12
C LEU A 26 -6.77 -20.69 -3.25
N ILE A 27 -5.86 -19.75 -3.55
CA ILE A 27 -6.08 -18.69 -4.53
C ILE A 27 -5.17 -18.83 -5.76
N ASN A 28 -5.58 -18.21 -6.88
CA ASN A 28 -4.73 -18.10 -8.06
C ASN A 28 -3.86 -16.82 -7.98
N PRO A 29 -2.53 -16.94 -7.82
CA PRO A 29 -1.65 -15.77 -7.66
C PRO A 29 -1.54 -14.92 -8.93
N LYS A 30 -1.98 -15.42 -10.10
CA LYS A 30 -2.03 -14.64 -11.34
C LYS A 30 -3.18 -13.63 -11.36
N THR A 31 -4.24 -13.88 -10.59
CA THR A 31 -5.44 -13.04 -10.57
C THR A 31 -5.63 -12.31 -9.25
N THR A 32 -5.09 -12.85 -8.15
CA THR A 32 -5.27 -12.32 -6.80
C THR A 32 -3.92 -12.19 -6.11
N LYS A 33 -3.61 -10.97 -5.67
CA LYS A 33 -2.41 -10.64 -4.91
C LYS A 33 -2.70 -10.66 -3.42
N LEU A 34 -1.79 -11.25 -2.65
CA LEU A 34 -1.81 -11.18 -1.20
C LEU A 34 -0.96 -10.01 -0.73
N VAL A 35 -1.49 -9.20 0.19
CA VAL A 35 -0.81 -8.02 0.72
C VAL A 35 -0.69 -8.15 2.24
N PHE A 36 0.53 -8.12 2.76
CA PHE A 36 0.76 -8.17 4.20
C PHE A 36 0.64 -6.76 4.78
N ARG A 37 -0.30 -6.55 5.71
CA ARG A 37 -0.59 -5.24 6.30
C ARG A 37 0.20 -5.07 7.59
N PHE A 38 0.91 -3.95 7.69
CA PHE A 38 1.55 -3.52 8.92
C PHE A 38 0.60 -2.58 9.67
N PRO A 39 0.38 -2.80 10.98
CA PRO A 39 -0.35 -1.86 11.81
C PRO A 39 0.52 -0.63 12.13
N GLU A 40 -0.11 0.42 12.63
CA GLU A 40 0.59 1.64 13.06
C GLU A 40 1.39 1.43 14.35
N ASN A 41 0.88 0.61 15.27
CA ASN A 41 1.45 0.41 16.59
C ASN A 41 2.48 -0.73 16.62
N GLU A 42 3.33 -0.74 17.65
CA GLU A 42 4.25 -1.83 17.95
C GLU A 42 3.50 -3.08 18.44
N GLU A 43 2.89 -3.77 17.48
CA GLU A 43 2.13 -5.00 17.73
C GLU A 43 2.93 -6.26 17.38
N VAL A 44 2.38 -7.39 17.78
CA VAL A 44 2.90 -8.73 17.49
C VAL A 44 1.92 -9.43 16.56
N ASP A 45 2.44 -10.08 15.51
CA ASP A 45 1.63 -10.97 14.67
C ASP A 45 1.28 -12.23 15.48
N PRO A 46 -0.01 -12.49 15.77
CA PRO A 46 -0.42 -13.61 16.62
C PRO A 46 -0.08 -14.98 16.03
N SER A 47 0.12 -15.06 14.71
CA SER A 47 0.42 -16.32 14.02
C SER A 47 1.89 -16.70 14.03
N THR A 48 2.79 -15.73 14.23
CA THR A 48 4.24 -15.96 14.23
C THR A 48 4.91 -15.62 15.55
N ASN A 49 4.17 -14.96 16.46
CA ASN A 49 4.67 -14.43 17.73
C ASN A 49 5.92 -13.53 17.57
N GLN A 50 6.03 -12.85 16.42
CA GLN A 50 7.08 -11.88 16.12
C GLN A 50 6.49 -10.48 16.03
N SER A 51 7.24 -9.47 16.49
CA SER A 51 6.82 -8.08 16.29
C SER A 51 6.81 -7.71 14.82
N TYR A 52 5.90 -6.83 14.40
CA TYR A 52 5.88 -6.33 13.03
C TYR A 52 7.19 -5.63 12.66
N ALA A 53 7.85 -4.94 13.60
CA ALA A 53 9.18 -4.38 13.40
C ALA A 53 10.25 -5.45 13.08
N SER A 54 10.14 -6.65 13.66
CA SER A 54 11.04 -7.77 13.35
C SER A 54 10.71 -8.39 11.98
N LEU A 55 9.42 -8.53 11.67
CA LEU A 55 8.97 -9.02 10.36
C LEU A 55 9.40 -8.09 9.22
N LEU A 56 9.34 -6.77 9.42
CA LEU A 56 9.75 -5.76 8.45
C LEU A 56 11.24 -5.87 8.08
N LYS A 57 12.10 -6.36 8.99
CA LYS A 57 13.53 -6.60 8.73
C LYS A 57 13.79 -7.83 7.86
N ASN A 58 12.79 -8.69 7.66
CA ASN A 58 12.92 -9.92 6.88
C ASN A 58 11.91 -9.98 5.71
N LEU A 59 12.07 -9.04 4.78
CA LEU A 59 11.21 -8.92 3.59
C LEU A 59 11.24 -10.18 2.70
N THR A 60 12.36 -10.90 2.66
CA THR A 60 12.47 -12.19 1.95
C THR A 60 11.50 -13.23 2.49
N SER A 61 11.35 -13.32 3.82
CA SER A 61 10.34 -14.18 4.46
C SER A 61 8.92 -13.76 4.06
N ILE A 62 8.63 -12.46 4.05
CA ILE A 62 7.31 -11.94 3.64
C ILE A 62 6.99 -12.31 2.20
N LYS A 63 7.96 -12.21 1.28
CA LYS A 63 7.79 -12.59 -0.13
C LYS A 63 7.35 -14.05 -0.33
N THR A 64 7.64 -14.94 0.62
CA THR A 64 7.22 -16.35 0.56
C THR A 64 5.71 -16.53 0.69
N PHE A 65 4.96 -15.53 1.18
CA PHE A 65 3.51 -15.60 1.31
C PHE A 65 2.76 -14.39 0.74
N ALA A 66 3.40 -13.24 0.58
CA ALA A 66 2.77 -12.03 0.02
C ALA A 66 3.38 -11.59 -1.31
N SER A 67 2.58 -10.86 -2.10
CA SER A 67 3.00 -10.18 -3.32
C SER A 67 3.35 -8.70 -3.07
N GLY A 68 2.88 -8.13 -1.97
CA GLY A 68 3.23 -6.78 -1.53
C GLY A 68 3.02 -6.56 -0.04
N ILE A 69 3.39 -5.37 0.43
CA ILE A 69 3.22 -4.91 1.80
C ILE A 69 2.40 -3.62 1.80
N LEU A 70 1.50 -3.49 2.78
CA LEU A 70 0.76 -2.26 3.06
C LEU A 70 1.29 -1.68 4.37
N VAL A 71 1.88 -0.50 4.32
CA VAL A 71 2.55 0.13 5.47
C VAL A 71 2.00 1.53 5.73
N PRO A 72 1.93 1.98 7.00
CA PRO A 72 1.71 3.39 7.32
C PRO A 72 2.78 4.27 6.67
N LYS A 73 2.43 5.48 6.23
CA LYS A 73 3.39 6.37 5.53
C LYS A 73 4.64 6.68 6.37
N ASP A 74 4.53 6.69 7.70
CA ASP A 74 5.62 6.98 8.62
C ASP A 74 6.70 5.89 8.65
N TYR A 75 6.41 4.68 8.17
CA TYR A 75 7.42 3.61 8.00
C TYR A 75 8.37 3.92 6.83
N ILE A 76 7.90 4.72 5.88
CA ILE A 76 8.64 5.12 4.68
C ILE A 76 9.30 6.47 4.92
N TRP A 77 8.55 7.44 5.43
CA TRP A 77 9.01 8.80 5.66
C TRP A 77 8.62 9.25 7.08
N PRO A 78 9.48 8.97 8.08
CA PRO A 78 9.11 9.19 9.48
C PRO A 78 9.01 10.68 9.82
N VAL A 79 8.17 10.99 10.82
CA VAL A 79 8.11 12.30 11.46
C VAL A 79 8.70 12.17 12.86
N ASP A 80 9.55 13.10 13.27
CA ASP A 80 10.06 13.14 14.64
C ASP A 80 8.92 13.51 15.61
N PRO A 81 8.67 12.70 16.65
CA PRO A 81 7.50 12.87 17.51
C PRO A 81 7.58 14.11 18.42
N LYS A 82 8.77 14.72 18.58
CA LYS A 82 8.97 15.88 19.45
C LYS A 82 8.87 17.19 18.69
N SER A 83 9.49 17.25 17.52
CA SER A 83 9.64 18.44 16.70
C SER A 83 8.61 18.51 15.56
N HIS A 84 7.95 17.39 15.27
CA HIS A 84 7.03 17.22 14.14
C HIS A 84 7.67 17.50 12.77
N TYR A 85 9.00 17.48 12.68
CA TYR A 85 9.72 17.59 11.42
C TYR A 85 9.90 16.23 10.76
N LEU A 86 9.82 16.23 9.43
CA LEU A 86 10.14 15.09 8.60
C LEU A 86 11.60 14.67 8.81
N GLN A 87 11.80 13.38 9.03
CA GLN A 87 13.10 12.73 9.05
C GLN A 87 13.50 12.32 7.62
N PRO A 88 14.77 11.91 7.40
CA PRO A 88 15.14 11.25 6.16
C PRO A 88 14.28 10.02 5.90
N HIS A 89 13.88 9.81 4.64
CA HIS A 89 13.13 8.61 4.26
C HIS A 89 13.96 7.35 4.49
N THR A 90 13.28 6.23 4.75
CA THR A 90 13.91 4.93 4.96
C THR A 90 14.27 4.25 3.63
N SER A 91 15.01 3.15 3.70
CA SER A 91 15.28 2.27 2.55
C SER A 91 14.22 1.18 2.34
N LEU A 92 13.08 1.27 3.04
CA LEU A 92 12.05 0.23 3.03
C LEU A 92 11.54 -0.05 1.61
N VAL A 93 11.23 1.00 0.84
CA VAL A 93 10.68 0.87 -0.52
C VAL A 93 11.66 0.16 -1.44
N SER A 94 12.92 0.62 -1.48
CA SER A 94 13.96 0.01 -2.31
C SER A 94 14.27 -1.44 -1.92
N ASN A 95 14.28 -1.75 -0.62
CA ASN A 95 14.55 -3.10 -0.13
C ASN A 95 13.39 -4.06 -0.47
N ALA A 96 12.14 -3.60 -0.38
CA ALA A 96 10.97 -4.37 -0.77
C ALA A 96 10.96 -4.66 -2.28
N HIS A 97 11.25 -3.65 -3.10
CA HIS A 97 11.36 -3.82 -4.55
C HIS A 97 12.47 -4.79 -4.95
N THR A 98 13.60 -4.78 -4.25
CA THR A 98 14.72 -5.71 -4.49
C THR A 98 14.29 -7.17 -4.34
N VAL A 99 13.39 -7.48 -3.40
CA VAL A 99 12.83 -8.83 -3.23
C VAL A 99 11.52 -9.04 -4.02
N GLY A 100 11.12 -8.07 -4.84
CA GLY A 100 9.92 -8.13 -5.68
C GLY A 100 8.60 -8.02 -4.91
N LEU A 101 8.58 -7.35 -3.76
CA LEU A 101 7.35 -6.95 -3.06
C LEU A 101 6.90 -5.58 -3.56
N GLU A 102 5.62 -5.46 -3.92
CA GLU A 102 4.99 -4.15 -4.13
C GLU A 102 4.81 -3.43 -2.78
N VAL A 103 4.90 -2.10 -2.76
CA VAL A 103 4.73 -1.29 -1.56
C VAL A 103 3.52 -0.38 -1.71
N PHE A 104 2.58 -0.53 -0.78
CA PHE A 104 1.40 0.30 -0.66
C PHE A 104 1.54 1.18 0.58
N ALA A 105 1.47 2.50 0.43
CA ALA A 105 1.48 3.43 1.57
C ALA A 105 0.04 3.71 2.02
N SER A 106 -0.17 3.84 3.33
CA SER A 106 -1.48 4.15 3.94
C SER A 106 -1.38 5.33 4.90
N THR A 107 -2.47 5.60 5.65
CA THR A 107 -2.54 6.63 6.70
C THR A 107 -2.42 8.07 6.19
N PHE A 108 -2.88 8.31 4.96
CA PHE A 108 -3.08 9.66 4.42
C PHE A 108 -4.40 10.25 4.94
N VAL A 109 -4.28 11.32 5.72
CA VAL A 109 -5.38 12.09 6.30
C VAL A 109 -5.56 13.38 5.50
N ASN A 110 -6.79 13.86 5.29
CA ASN A 110 -7.07 15.13 4.59
C ASN A 110 -8.12 16.00 5.31
N ASP A 111 -8.64 15.52 6.43
CA ASP A 111 -9.71 16.11 7.23
C ASP A 111 -9.20 17.02 8.35
N ILE A 112 -7.88 17.13 8.50
CA ILE A 112 -7.24 18.04 9.44
C ILE A 112 -6.99 19.37 8.72
N PRO A 113 -7.53 20.51 9.22
CA PRO A 113 -7.29 21.83 8.65
C PRO A 113 -5.88 22.33 9.02
N ILE A 114 -4.87 21.73 8.39
CA ILE A 114 -3.47 22.19 8.44
C ILE A 114 -3.07 22.71 7.06
N SER A 115 -2.08 23.60 7.03
CA SER A 115 -1.67 24.38 5.85
C SER A 115 -0.84 23.58 4.82
N TYR A 116 -1.22 22.34 4.51
CA TYR A 116 -0.54 21.52 3.49
C TYR A 116 -1.52 21.09 2.40
N ASP A 117 -0.99 20.88 1.20
CA ASP A 117 -1.76 20.35 0.08
C ASP A 117 -1.72 18.80 0.12
N PRO A 118 -2.85 18.13 0.38
CA PRO A 118 -2.88 16.68 0.48
C PRO A 118 -2.62 15.99 -0.87
N VAL A 119 -2.84 16.68 -2.01
CA VAL A 119 -2.48 16.16 -3.33
C VAL A 119 -0.97 16.08 -3.49
N SER A 120 -0.27 17.15 -3.10
CA SER A 120 1.20 17.22 -3.08
C SER A 120 1.81 16.16 -2.15
N GLU A 121 1.19 15.90 -0.99
CA GLU A 121 1.64 14.83 -0.10
C GLU A 121 1.59 13.47 -0.81
N HIS A 122 0.44 13.09 -1.37
CA HIS A 122 0.30 11.82 -2.09
C HIS A 122 1.31 11.71 -3.24
N LEU A 123 1.49 12.79 -4.00
CA LEU A 123 2.43 12.84 -5.10
C LEU A 123 3.87 12.59 -4.65
N SER A 124 4.28 13.11 -3.49
CA SER A 124 5.63 12.91 -2.95
C SER A 124 5.94 11.46 -2.57
N PHE A 125 4.93 10.61 -2.35
CA PHE A 125 5.13 9.17 -2.17
C PHE A 125 5.11 8.41 -3.51
N ILE A 126 4.30 8.89 -4.47
CA ILE A 126 4.22 8.32 -5.82
C ILE A 126 5.51 8.55 -6.59
N GLU A 127 6.08 9.74 -6.56
CA GLU A 127 7.36 10.08 -7.22
C GLU A 127 7.99 11.29 -6.52
N ASN A 128 9.17 11.07 -5.92
CA ASN A 128 10.00 12.16 -5.37
C ASN A 128 11.45 12.14 -5.86
N GLY A 129 11.79 11.24 -6.78
CA GLY A 129 13.15 11.06 -7.31
C GLY A 129 14.05 10.13 -6.50
N ASN A 130 13.73 9.86 -5.22
CA ASN A 130 14.50 8.97 -4.35
C ASN A 130 13.84 7.60 -4.20
N PHE A 131 12.51 7.57 -4.06
CA PHE A 131 11.70 6.36 -4.06
C PHE A 131 10.36 6.60 -4.75
N SER A 132 9.64 5.51 -5.01
CA SER A 132 8.30 5.53 -5.60
C SER A 132 7.53 4.33 -5.05
N VAL A 133 6.40 4.56 -4.39
CA VAL A 133 5.51 3.46 -3.95
C VAL A 133 4.67 2.97 -5.13
N ASP A 134 4.20 1.73 -5.08
CA ASP A 134 3.41 1.14 -6.15
C ASP A 134 1.97 1.68 -6.19
N SER A 135 1.41 2.01 -5.02
CA SER A 135 0.17 2.77 -4.87
C SER A 135 0.03 3.33 -3.44
N VAL A 136 -0.93 4.22 -3.28
CA VAL A 136 -1.40 4.76 -1.99
C VAL A 136 -2.79 4.20 -1.68
N LEU A 137 -3.07 3.97 -0.40
CA LEU A 137 -4.37 3.62 0.16
C LEU A 137 -4.83 4.80 1.03
N SER A 138 -5.96 5.40 0.66
CA SER A 138 -6.52 6.53 1.39
C SER A 138 -8.04 6.45 1.43
N ASP A 139 -8.62 6.94 2.53
CA ASP A 139 -10.05 7.12 2.72
C ASP A 139 -10.59 8.33 1.94
N PHE A 140 -9.69 9.13 1.34
CA PHE A 140 -9.99 10.33 0.57
C PHE A 140 -9.70 10.13 -0.94
N PRO A 141 -10.53 9.36 -1.65
CA PRO A 141 -10.23 8.91 -3.02
C PRO A 141 -10.07 10.04 -4.03
N LEU A 142 -10.76 11.17 -3.84
CA LEU A 142 -10.65 12.32 -4.75
C LEU A 142 -9.24 12.90 -4.75
N THR A 143 -8.60 12.98 -3.58
CA THR A 143 -7.24 13.50 -3.45
C THR A 143 -6.22 12.57 -4.08
N SER A 144 -6.31 11.26 -3.80
CA SER A 144 -5.40 10.29 -4.42
C SER A 144 -5.56 10.27 -5.95
N SER A 145 -6.80 10.40 -6.45
CA SER A 145 -7.06 10.52 -7.90
C SER A 145 -6.43 11.77 -8.49
N ALA A 146 -6.56 12.93 -7.83
CA ALA A 146 -5.95 14.17 -8.27
C ALA A 146 -4.41 14.08 -8.30
N ALA A 147 -3.79 13.40 -7.34
CA ALA A 147 -2.34 13.20 -7.32
C ALA A 147 -1.86 12.32 -8.48
N ILE A 148 -2.59 11.25 -8.80
CA ILE A 148 -2.31 10.39 -9.97
C ILE A 148 -2.48 11.16 -11.27
N ASP A 149 -3.54 11.96 -11.40
CA ASP A 149 -3.77 12.80 -12.57
C ASP A 149 -2.64 13.83 -12.75
N CYS A 150 -2.21 14.46 -11.65
CA CYS A 150 -1.06 15.36 -11.63
C CYS A 150 0.22 14.64 -12.11
N PHE A 151 0.49 13.44 -11.59
CA PHE A 151 1.62 12.61 -12.01
C PHE A 151 1.57 12.26 -13.51
N ALA A 152 0.40 11.88 -14.02
CA ALA A 152 0.22 11.56 -15.44
C ALA A 152 0.54 12.76 -16.35
N HIS A 153 0.14 13.96 -15.94
CA HIS A 153 0.44 15.19 -16.66
C HIS A 153 1.91 15.63 -16.56
N MET A 154 2.59 15.35 -15.45
CA MET A 154 4.04 15.58 -15.32
C MET A 154 4.85 14.76 -16.34
N GLY A 155 4.37 13.58 -16.72
CA GLY A 155 5.00 12.70 -17.71
C GLY A 155 4.96 13.22 -19.15
N LEU A 156 4.09 14.19 -19.47
CA LEU A 156 4.00 14.78 -20.82
C LEU A 156 5.15 15.76 -21.12
N ASN A 157 5.82 16.28 -20.09
CA ASN A 157 6.87 17.29 -20.23
C ASN A 157 8.30 16.70 -20.29
N ASP A 158 8.48 15.39 -20.06
CA ASP A 158 9.78 14.71 -20.22
C ASP A 158 9.60 13.24 -20.69
N PRO A 159 9.51 13.01 -22.01
CA PRO A 159 9.21 11.70 -22.59
C PRO A 159 10.35 10.66 -22.46
N LYS A 160 11.51 11.03 -21.89
CA LYS A 160 12.69 10.15 -21.80
C LYS A 160 12.66 9.21 -20.60
N LYS A 161 11.81 9.44 -19.60
CA LYS A 161 11.70 8.57 -18.43
C LYS A 161 10.52 7.63 -18.64
N GLY A 162 10.80 6.37 -18.97
CA GLY A 162 9.80 5.29 -19.03
C GLY A 162 9.20 5.00 -17.65
N ARG A 163 8.43 5.94 -17.11
CA ARG A 163 7.79 5.87 -15.80
C ARG A 163 6.58 4.93 -15.88
N LYS A 164 6.55 3.92 -15.01
CA LYS A 164 5.34 3.11 -14.83
C LYS A 164 4.32 3.98 -14.08
N ILE A 165 3.16 4.19 -14.70
CA ILE A 165 2.01 4.76 -13.99
C ILE A 165 1.67 3.80 -12.84
N PRO A 166 1.50 4.29 -11.59
CA PRO A 166 1.04 3.47 -10.48
C PRO A 166 -0.14 2.60 -10.90
N LYS A 167 -0.06 1.30 -10.62
CA LYS A 167 -1.07 0.34 -11.09
C LYS A 167 -2.33 0.45 -10.23
N ALA A 168 -3.25 1.31 -10.68
CA ALA A 168 -4.62 1.44 -10.20
C ALA A 168 -4.77 1.88 -8.72
N GLN A 169 -5.77 2.72 -8.50
CA GLN A 169 -6.23 3.20 -7.21
C GLN A 169 -6.67 2.01 -6.34
N LEU A 170 -6.22 1.93 -5.09
CA LEU A 170 -6.95 1.19 -4.05
C LEU A 170 -7.73 2.24 -3.26
N THR A 171 -9.01 2.43 -3.57
CA THR A 171 -9.91 3.23 -2.72
C THR A 171 -10.82 2.33 -1.91
N VAL A 172 -11.26 2.81 -0.74
CA VAL A 172 -12.35 2.17 0.00
C VAL A 172 -13.66 2.13 -0.82
N LYS A 173 -13.83 3.00 -1.83
CA LYS A 173 -15.02 3.02 -2.71
C LYS A 173 -14.95 2.06 -3.90
N ASP A 174 -13.77 1.57 -4.29
CA ASP A 174 -13.62 0.46 -5.24
C ASP A 174 -14.11 -0.88 -4.64
N MET A 175 -14.48 -0.90 -3.34
CA MET A 175 -15.17 -2.00 -2.66
C MET A 175 -16.66 -2.13 -3.01
N VAL A 176 -17.31 -1.15 -3.67
CA VAL A 176 -18.73 -1.23 -4.03
C VAL A 176 -18.98 -0.66 -5.44
N ASN A 177 -18.54 -1.40 -6.45
CA ASN A 177 -19.05 -1.38 -7.83
C ASN A 177 -18.90 -0.08 -8.67
N HIS A 178 -17.90 -0.03 -9.55
CA HIS A 178 -18.09 -0.28 -10.99
C HIS A 178 -16.73 -0.44 -11.71
N LYS A 179 -16.42 -1.66 -12.16
CA LYS A 179 -15.31 -2.03 -13.07
C LYS A 179 -13.88 -1.61 -12.66
N LYS A 180 -13.30 -2.37 -11.72
CA LYS A 180 -12.04 -3.16 -11.84
C LYS A 180 -11.44 -3.32 -10.43
N SER A 181 -11.20 -4.57 -10.04
CA SER A 181 -10.48 -4.99 -8.82
C SER A 181 -11.17 -4.70 -7.48
N PHE A 182 -11.77 -5.73 -6.89
CA PHE A 182 -12.12 -5.72 -5.47
C PHE A 182 -10.87 -5.92 -4.62
N VAL A 183 -10.72 -5.10 -3.58
CA VAL A 183 -9.73 -5.24 -2.51
C VAL A 183 -10.50 -5.71 -1.29
N MET A 184 -10.25 -6.93 -0.84
CA MET A 184 -10.83 -7.44 0.40
C MET A 184 -9.85 -7.15 1.54
N ILE A 185 -10.17 -6.13 2.34
CA ILE A 185 -9.51 -5.89 3.62
C ILE A 185 -10.26 -6.73 4.66
N ILE A 186 -9.63 -7.80 5.14
CA ILE A 186 -10.19 -8.59 6.23
C ILE A 186 -9.66 -7.99 7.54
N GLU A 187 -10.49 -7.20 8.20
CA GLU A 187 -10.27 -6.81 9.60
C GLU A 187 -10.95 -7.85 10.49
N ARG A 188 -10.18 -8.54 11.35
CA ARG A 188 -10.78 -9.25 12.49
C ARG A 188 -10.80 -8.27 13.66
N HIS A 189 -12.00 -7.99 14.19
CA HIS A 189 -12.20 -7.36 15.48
C HIS A 189 -11.78 -8.29 16.63
#